data_AF-A0A2R8AW28-F1
#
_entry.id   AF-A0A2R8AW28-F1
#
_cell.length_a   1.000
_cell.length_b   1.000
_cell.length_c   1.000
_cell.angle_alpha   90.00
_cell.angle_beta   90.00
_cell.angle_gamma   90.00
#
_symmetry.space_group_name_H-M   'P 1'
#
loop_
_entity.id
_entity.type
_entity.pdbx_description
1 polymer ?
#
loop_
_entity_poly.entity_id
_entity_poly.type
_entity_poly.pdbx_seq_one_letter_code
_entity_poly.pdbx_strand_id
1 'polypeptide(L)'
;MLVSGPSIVQSATAVGQANQVNRPEPAGKADKPNGPSFAERVGNAVNQVADQQSQAAQAAKDFEVGKTNDIAAVMVEQQVASLGFQLTLNVRNKALNAYRDIMNMPV
;
A
#
# COMPACT_ATOMS: atom_id res chain seq x y z
N MET A 1 -26.72 -76.92 28.78
CA MET A 1 -26.03 -76.70 30.07
C MET A 1 -24.56 -76.44 29.76
N LEU A 2 -24.14 -75.17 29.70
CA LEU A 2 -23.49 -74.39 30.76
C LEU A 2 -21.99 -74.70 30.92
N VAL A 3 -21.14 -73.81 30.38
CA VAL A 3 -20.20 -73.07 31.23
C VAL A 3 -19.84 -71.74 30.55
N SER A 4 -20.20 -70.65 31.22
CA SER A 4 -19.84 -69.27 30.89
C SER A 4 -18.39 -68.99 31.31
N GLY A 5 -17.60 -68.38 30.42
CA GLY A 5 -16.38 -67.66 30.78
C GLY A 5 -16.66 -66.18 31.03
N PRO A 6 -15.84 -65.49 31.85
CA PRO A 6 -16.17 -64.19 32.43
C PRO A 6 -16.06 -63.03 31.44
N SER A 7 -17.07 -62.17 31.49
CA SER A 7 -17.12 -60.86 30.85
C SER A 7 -16.04 -59.95 31.41
N ILE A 8 -15.02 -59.64 30.61
CA ILE A 8 -14.19 -58.47 30.86
C ILE A 8 -14.84 -57.23 30.25
N VAL A 9 -15.10 -56.29 31.13
CA VAL A 9 -15.56 -54.93 30.87
C VAL A 9 -14.54 -54.22 29.97
N GLN A 10 -14.97 -53.75 28.81
CA GLN A 10 -14.32 -52.61 28.17
C GLN A 10 -15.39 -51.59 27.78
N SER A 11 -15.69 -50.74 28.75
CA SER A 11 -16.35 -49.45 28.56
C SER A 11 -15.52 -48.59 27.61
N ALA A 12 -16.06 -48.35 26.41
CA ALA A 12 -15.59 -47.30 25.51
C ALA A 12 -16.75 -46.69 24.72
N THR A 13 -17.79 -46.25 25.44
CA THR A 13 -18.62 -45.15 24.96
C THR A 13 -17.90 -43.84 25.28
N ALA A 14 -17.15 -43.32 24.32
CA ALA A 14 -16.78 -41.92 24.27
C ALA A 14 -17.35 -41.36 22.96
N VAL A 15 -18.60 -40.94 23.10
CA VAL A 15 -19.35 -40.03 22.23
C VAL A 15 -18.42 -38.97 21.63
N GLY A 16 -18.51 -38.82 20.31
CA GLY A 16 -17.83 -37.75 19.59
C GLY A 16 -18.27 -36.38 20.10
N GLN A 17 -17.31 -35.55 20.46
CA GLN A 17 -17.48 -34.11 20.49
C GLN A 17 -16.11 -33.43 20.42
N ALA A 18 -16.03 -32.50 19.46
CA ALA A 18 -15.18 -31.32 19.50
C ALA A 18 -13.67 -31.52 19.62
N ASN A 19 -13.01 -31.68 18.47
CA ASN A 19 -11.94 -30.72 18.18
C ASN A 19 -11.90 -30.44 16.68
N GLN A 20 -12.73 -29.49 16.28
CA GLN A 20 -12.69 -28.92 14.93
C GLN A 20 -11.29 -28.36 14.72
N VAL A 21 -10.63 -28.93 13.71
CA VAL A 21 -9.42 -28.39 13.10
C VAL A 21 -9.64 -26.90 12.86
N ASN A 22 -8.92 -26.07 13.62
CA ASN A 22 -8.82 -24.63 13.43
C ASN A 22 -8.09 -24.38 12.10
N ARG A 23 -8.83 -24.56 11.00
CA ARG A 23 -8.38 -24.24 9.65
C ARG A 23 -8.53 -22.71 9.56
N PRO A 24 -7.45 -21.95 9.32
CA PRO A 24 -7.61 -20.53 9.10
C PRO A 24 -8.53 -20.36 7.89
N GLU A 25 -9.67 -19.71 8.12
CA GLU A 25 -10.59 -19.31 7.06
C GLU A 25 -9.79 -18.53 6.00
N PRO A 26 -10.09 -18.70 4.70
CA PRO A 26 -9.51 -17.86 3.67
C PRO A 26 -9.83 -16.41 4.04
N ALA A 27 -8.77 -15.61 4.20
CA ALA A 27 -8.84 -14.20 4.51
C ALA A 27 -9.99 -13.56 3.75
N GLY A 28 -10.93 -13.00 4.51
CA GLY A 28 -12.10 -12.32 3.99
C GLY A 28 -11.70 -11.38 2.85
N LYS A 29 -12.50 -11.46 1.78
CA LYS A 29 -12.55 -10.57 0.63
C LYS A 29 -11.85 -9.25 0.93
N ALA A 30 -10.70 -9.02 0.30
CA ALA A 30 -10.01 -7.74 0.35
C ALA A 30 -11.04 -6.65 0.01
N ASP A 31 -11.37 -5.84 1.02
CA ASP A 31 -12.16 -4.63 0.85
C ASP A 31 -11.53 -3.87 -0.32
N LYS A 32 -12.30 -3.67 -1.40
CA LYS A 32 -11.84 -2.83 -2.51
C LYS A 32 -11.48 -1.49 -1.88
N PRO A 33 -10.24 -0.99 -2.04
CA PRO A 33 -9.85 0.24 -1.40
C PRO A 33 -10.80 1.34 -1.87
N ASN A 34 -11.67 1.80 -0.97
CA ASN A 34 -12.55 2.94 -1.20
C ASN A 34 -11.66 4.19 -1.15
N GLY A 35 -11.12 4.54 -2.32
CA GLY A 35 -10.25 5.69 -2.52
C GLY A 35 -9.52 5.58 -3.85
N PRO A 36 -8.98 6.70 -4.37
CA PRO A 36 -8.25 6.69 -5.63
C PRO A 36 -7.14 5.65 -5.57
N SER A 37 -7.01 4.89 -6.65
CA SER A 37 -6.01 3.84 -6.78
C SER A 37 -4.61 4.42 -6.56
N PHE A 38 -3.66 3.60 -6.10
CA PHE A 38 -2.28 4.06 -5.98
C PHE A 38 -1.75 4.65 -7.30
N ALA A 39 -2.11 4.04 -8.44
CA ALA A 39 -1.78 4.55 -9.77
C ALA A 39 -2.37 5.96 -10.01
N GLU A 40 -3.63 6.21 -9.60
CA GLU A 40 -4.25 7.54 -9.69
C GLU A 40 -3.53 8.56 -8.80
N ARG A 41 -3.14 8.17 -7.58
CA ARG A 41 -2.37 9.06 -6.68
C ARG A 41 -0.99 9.40 -7.24
N VAL A 42 -0.29 8.43 -7.82
CA VAL A 42 1.01 8.66 -8.46
C VAL A 42 0.85 9.51 -9.72
N GLY A 43 -0.17 9.26 -10.54
CA GLY A 43 -0.50 10.10 -11.70
C GLY A 43 -0.77 11.55 -11.29
N ASN A 44 -1.58 11.76 -10.24
CA ASN A 44 -1.83 13.08 -9.68
C ASN A 44 -0.57 13.74 -9.13
N ALA A 45 0.30 13.00 -8.45
CA ALA A 45 1.57 13.54 -7.94
C ALA A 45 2.50 14.00 -9.07
N VAL A 46 2.58 13.26 -10.18
CA VAL A 46 3.36 13.66 -11.36
C VAL A 46 2.79 14.93 -12.00
N ASN A 47 1.46 15.02 -12.14
CA ASN A 47 0.81 16.24 -12.62
C ASN A 47 1.10 17.43 -11.69
N GLN A 48 1.04 17.22 -10.39
CA GLN A 48 1.31 18.26 -9.40
C GLN A 48 2.76 18.77 -9.46
N VAL A 49 3.73 17.92 -9.81
CA VAL A 49 5.11 18.36 -10.07
C VAL A 49 5.21 19.20 -11.33
N ALA A 50 4.50 18.83 -12.40
CA ALA A 50 4.47 19.62 -13.62
C ALA A 50 3.85 21.02 -13.37
N ASP A 51 2.77 21.08 -12.58
CA ASP A 51 2.16 22.34 -12.15
C ASP A 51 3.12 23.18 -11.30
N GLN A 52 3.85 22.55 -10.35
CA GLN A 52 4.85 23.24 -9.55
C GLN A 52 6.02 23.78 -10.38
N GLN A 53 6.49 23.04 -11.39
CA GLN A 53 7.50 23.53 -12.33
C GLN A 53 6.99 24.74 -13.13
N SER A 54 5.73 24.70 -13.57
CA SER A 54 5.11 25.82 -14.29
C SER A 54 4.95 27.05 -13.40
N GLN A 55 4.54 26.87 -12.14
CA GLN A 55 4.44 27.98 -11.17
C GLN A 55 5.82 28.60 -10.89
N ALA A 56 6.84 27.78 -10.66
CA ALA A 56 8.20 28.28 -10.42
C ALA A 56 8.75 29.06 -11.63
N ALA A 57 8.47 28.59 -12.86
CA ALA A 57 8.85 29.31 -14.08
C ALA A 57 8.13 30.65 -14.21
N GLN A 58 6.86 30.70 -13.81
CA GLN A 58 6.06 31.93 -13.81
C GLN A 58 6.54 32.92 -12.74
N ALA A 59 6.80 32.44 -11.52
CA ALA A 59 7.32 33.24 -10.42
C ALA A 59 8.71 33.83 -10.75
N ALA A 60 9.60 33.05 -11.37
CA ALA A 60 10.89 33.55 -11.86
C ALA A 60 10.71 34.68 -12.89
N LYS A 61 9.78 34.51 -13.84
CA LYS A 61 9.44 35.55 -14.82
C LYS A 61 8.89 36.81 -14.17
N ASP A 62 7.96 36.64 -13.23
CA ASP A 62 7.33 37.75 -12.51
C ASP A 62 8.36 38.49 -11.62
N PHE A 63 9.37 37.79 -11.10
CA PHE A 63 10.52 38.40 -10.42
C PHE A 63 11.40 39.22 -11.38
N GLU A 64 11.78 38.66 -12.54
CA GLU A 64 12.61 39.33 -13.55
C GLU A 64 11.98 40.62 -14.11
N VAL A 65 10.65 40.66 -14.24
CA VAL A 65 9.91 41.84 -14.69
C VAL A 65 9.55 42.81 -13.56
N GLY A 66 9.99 42.54 -12.32
CA GLY A 66 9.81 43.42 -11.17
C GLY A 66 8.42 43.40 -10.54
N LYS A 67 7.59 42.39 -10.83
CA LYS A 67 6.25 42.23 -10.22
C LYS A 67 6.29 41.74 -8.77
N THR A 68 7.41 41.20 -8.29
CA THR A 68 7.59 40.71 -6.92
C THR A 68 9.00 41.01 -6.45
N ASN A 69 9.13 41.68 -5.30
CA ASN A 69 10.41 42.09 -4.69
C ASN A 69 10.87 41.11 -3.59
N ASP A 70 10.23 39.94 -3.50
CA ASP A 70 10.41 38.98 -2.42
C ASP A 70 11.26 37.79 -2.86
N ILE A 71 12.59 38.00 -2.85
CA ILE A 71 13.59 36.95 -3.14
C ILE A 71 13.41 35.73 -2.23
N ALA A 72 12.94 35.93 -0.98
CA ALA A 72 12.76 34.85 -0.03
C ALA A 72 11.66 33.87 -0.48
N ALA A 73 10.54 34.38 -1.02
CA ALA A 73 9.48 33.56 -1.58
C ALA A 73 9.98 32.70 -2.76
N VAL A 74 10.74 33.29 -3.69
CA VAL A 74 11.31 32.57 -4.86
C VAL A 74 12.27 31.46 -4.41
N MET A 75 13.12 31.73 -3.41
CA MET A 75 14.05 30.72 -2.88
C MET A 75 13.31 29.56 -2.20
N VAL A 76 12.25 29.84 -1.45
CA VAL A 76 11.41 28.79 -0.83
C VAL A 76 10.74 27.95 -1.91
N GLU A 77 10.18 28.56 -2.95
CA GLU A 77 9.59 27.83 -4.08
C GLU A 77 10.60 26.92 -4.80
N GLN A 78 11.82 27.40 -5.05
CA GLN A 78 12.89 26.56 -5.61
C GLN A 78 13.25 25.37 -4.72
N GLN A 79 13.30 25.58 -3.39
CA GLN A 79 13.61 24.52 -2.43
C GLN A 79 12.50 23.46 -2.41
N VAL A 80 11.24 23.90 -2.43
CA VAL A 80 10.05 23.03 -2.48
C VAL A 80 10.01 22.23 -3.78
N ALA A 81 10.26 22.87 -4.92
CA ALA A 81 10.28 22.20 -6.21
C ALA A 81 11.40 21.13 -6.30
N SER A 82 12.60 21.45 -5.80
CA SER A 82 13.73 20.51 -5.77
C SER A 82 13.42 19.31 -4.88
N LEU A 83 12.89 19.54 -3.68
CA LEU A 83 12.50 18.47 -2.75
C LEU A 83 11.36 17.61 -3.33
N GLY A 84 10.35 18.23 -3.94
CA GLY A 84 9.22 17.55 -4.58
C GLY A 84 9.66 16.66 -5.75
N PHE A 85 10.59 17.12 -6.58
CA PHE A 85 11.18 16.32 -7.64
C PHE A 85 11.91 15.08 -7.11
N GLN A 86 12.72 15.26 -6.07
CA GLN A 86 13.50 14.19 -5.46
C GLN A 86 12.60 13.14 -4.79
N LEU A 87 11.52 13.57 -4.14
CA LEU A 87 10.48 12.68 -3.62
C LEU A 87 9.81 11.89 -4.75
N THR A 88 9.48 12.55 -5.86
CA THR A 88 8.82 11.91 -7.02
C THR A 88 9.68 10.82 -7.65
N LEU A 89 10.99 11.03 -7.77
CA LEU A 89 11.91 9.99 -8.23
C LEU A 89 11.93 8.78 -7.30
N ASN A 90 11.93 9.01 -5.97
CA ASN A 90 11.88 7.93 -4.99
C ASN A 90 10.56 7.15 -5.05
N VAL A 91 9.43 7.84 -5.21
CA VAL A 91 8.11 7.21 -5.35
C VAL A 91 8.02 6.41 -6.65
N ARG A 92 8.52 6.96 -7.77
CA ARG A 92 8.59 6.24 -9.06
C ARG A 92 9.38 4.94 -8.93
N ASN A 93 10.56 5.00 -8.33
CA ASN A 93 11.42 3.83 -8.17
C ASN A 93 10.76 2.76 -7.28
N LYS A 94 10.12 3.16 -6.17
CA LYS A 94 9.37 2.24 -5.31
C LYS A 94 8.14 1.64 -5.99
N ALA A 95 7.41 2.44 -6.78
CA ALA A 95 6.25 1.96 -7.54
C ALA A 95 6.66 0.92 -8.60
N LEU A 96 7.76 1.15 -9.31
CA LEU A 96 8.31 0.20 -10.28
C LEU A 96 8.77 -1.10 -9.62
N ASN A 97 9.38 -1.03 -8.44
CA ASN A 97 9.79 -2.21 -7.69
C ASN A 97 8.58 -3.00 -7.19
N ALA A 98 7.57 -2.34 -6.61
CA ALA A 98 6.34 -3.01 -6.17
C ALA A 98 5.59 -3.70 -7.33
N TYR A 99 5.56 -3.08 -8.52
CA TYR A 99 5.00 -3.70 -9.71
C TYR A 99 5.78 -4.96 -10.12
N ARG A 100 7.12 -4.88 -10.11
CA ARG A 100 7.98 -6.04 -10.40
C ARG A 100 7.83 -7.15 -9.36
N ASP A 101 7.72 -6.83 -8.08
CA ASP A 101 7.55 -7.80 -7.00
C ASP A 101 6.23 -8.57 -7.13
N ILE A 102 5.13 -7.89 -7.51
CA ILE A 102 3.86 -8.56 -7.80
C ILE A 102 3.98 -9.49 -9.02
N MET A 103 4.71 -9.07 -10.06
CA MET A 103 4.92 -9.86 -11.28
C MET A 103 5.81 -11.09 -11.07
N ASN A 104 6.78 -10.99 -10.16
CA ASN A 104 7.72 -12.05 -9.83
C ASN A 104 7.25 -12.95 -8.68
N MET A 105 6.08 -12.67 -8.10
CA MET A 105 5.49 -13.55 -7.09
C MET A 105 5.03 -14.85 -7.79
N PRO A 106 5.63 -16.02 -7.50
CA PRO A 106 5.14 -17.26 -8.06
C PRO A 106 3.74 -17.54 -7.50
N VAL A 107 2.80 -17.83 -8.40
CA VAL A 107 1.47 -18.33 -8.05
C VAL A 107 1.52 -19.72 -7.43
#